data_AF-A0A9E4MIA9-F1
#
_entry.id   AF-A0A9E4MIA9-F1
#
_cell.length_a   1.000
_cell.length_b   1.000
_cell.length_c   1.000
_cell.angle_alpha   90.00
_cell.angle_beta   90.00
_cell.angle_gamma   90.00
#
_symmetry.space_group_name_H-M   'P 1'
#
loop_
_entity.id
_entity.type
_entity.pdbx_description
1 polymer ?
#
loop_
_entity_poly.entity_id
_entity_poly.type
_entity_poly.pdbx_seq_one_letter_code
_entity_poly.pdbx_strand_id
1 'polypeptide(L)'
;MQKALQQLYPTGRWDQRDHGAGPLAGGGPAAQFGPALAEALSQRLKAFALFCPGEPEDFSDYVYVLCLGRKPCLLEAREGLTSAESVIGENVGARVQELYLRVSLSTLAPFAAVQELRMELVAPRPGERDWLLQQQSRAGVFDPVLLPRYQKLVAVLTEHGVRNVDFGEIDEAPEGFDGDAHFERFGVPATTANYLFFAGPTEGLGAEVIHATDVSLVRHLPET
;
A
#
# COMPACT_ATOMS: atom_id res chain seq x y z
N MET A 1 -4.82 -14.33 16.62
CA MET A 1 -5.23 -12.93 16.37
C MET A 1 -5.81 -12.29 17.62
N GLN A 2 -6.89 -12.82 18.21
CA GLN A 2 -7.56 -12.24 19.38
C GLN A 2 -6.63 -11.88 20.56
N LYS A 3 -5.81 -12.82 21.03
CA LYS A 3 -4.85 -12.58 22.12
C LYS A 3 -3.86 -11.44 21.80
N ALA A 4 -3.48 -11.33 20.53
CA ALA A 4 -2.58 -10.29 20.03
C ALA A 4 -3.26 -8.92 20.03
N LEU A 5 -4.51 -8.85 19.58
CA LEU A 5 -5.32 -7.63 19.64
C LEU A 5 -5.55 -7.18 21.08
N GLN A 6 -5.85 -8.09 22.01
CA GLN A 6 -6.04 -7.75 23.43
C GLN A 6 -4.77 -7.21 24.09
N GLN A 7 -3.59 -7.64 23.62
CA GLN A 7 -2.33 -7.08 24.08
C GLN A 7 -2.09 -5.68 23.49
N LEU A 8 -2.38 -5.47 22.22
CA LEU A 8 -2.20 -4.18 21.54
C LEU A 8 -3.23 -3.13 21.97
N TYR A 9 -4.45 -3.55 22.31
CA TYR A 9 -5.56 -2.70 22.72
C TYR A 9 -6.19 -3.26 23.99
N PRO A 10 -5.58 -3.06 25.17
CA PRO A 10 -6.09 -3.61 26.43
C PRO A 10 -7.49 -3.12 26.80
N THR A 11 -7.89 -1.94 26.32
CA THR A 11 -9.23 -1.37 26.52
C THR A 11 -10.23 -1.85 25.47
N GLY A 12 -9.79 -2.56 24.43
CA GLY A 12 -10.60 -2.96 23.28
C GLY A 12 -10.94 -1.82 22.32
N ARG A 13 -10.55 -0.57 22.61
CA ARG A 13 -10.88 0.61 21.80
C ARG A 13 -9.84 0.87 20.74
N TRP A 14 -10.28 1.14 19.50
CA TRP A 14 -9.40 1.40 18.36
C TRP A 14 -8.45 2.60 18.55
N ASP A 15 -8.93 3.67 19.18
CA ASP A 15 -8.16 4.90 19.42
C ASP A 15 -7.18 4.81 20.60
N GLN A 16 -7.15 3.69 21.33
CA GLN A 16 -6.38 3.53 22.56
C GLN A 16 -5.41 2.36 22.48
N ARG A 17 -4.64 2.32 21.39
CA ARG A 17 -3.54 1.36 21.26
C ARG A 17 -2.50 1.61 22.34
N ASP A 18 -2.04 0.54 22.98
CA ASP A 18 -0.86 0.58 23.82
C ASP A 18 0.40 0.60 22.95
N HIS A 19 0.96 1.79 22.73
CA HIS A 19 2.22 1.98 22.00
C HIS A 19 3.44 1.44 22.78
N GLY A 20 3.30 1.19 24.08
CA GLY A 20 4.31 0.59 24.94
C GLY A 20 4.29 -0.94 24.95
N ALA A 21 3.22 -1.57 24.46
CA ALA A 21 3.08 -3.04 24.37
C ALA A 21 4.16 -3.71 23.49
N GLY A 22 4.89 -2.90 22.72
CA GLY A 22 5.87 -3.36 21.76
C GLY A 22 5.23 -4.17 20.63
N PRO A 23 5.98 -4.44 19.56
CA PRO A 23 5.53 -5.37 18.53
C PRO A 23 5.28 -6.77 19.12
N LEU A 24 4.24 -7.46 18.66
CA LEU A 24 3.88 -8.82 19.09
C LEU A 24 4.99 -9.81 18.74
N ALA A 25 5.28 -10.74 19.65
CA ALA A 25 6.28 -11.83 19.58
C ALA A 25 7.27 -11.77 18.39
N GLY A 26 8.38 -11.05 18.54
CA GLY A 26 9.45 -10.94 17.53
C GLY A 26 9.37 -9.69 16.63
N GLY A 27 8.21 -9.02 16.60
CA GLY A 27 7.97 -7.71 16.01
C GLY A 27 8.03 -7.58 14.49
N GLY A 28 7.44 -6.49 13.98
CA GLY A 28 7.34 -6.21 12.54
C GLY A 28 8.69 -6.32 11.82
N PRO A 29 8.67 -6.47 10.49
CA PRO A 29 9.88 -6.82 9.78
C PRO A 29 11.01 -5.79 10.00
N ALA A 30 12.26 -6.26 10.14
CA ALA A 30 13.40 -5.38 10.42
C ALA A 30 13.49 -4.21 9.40
N ALA A 31 14.13 -3.10 9.75
CA ALA A 31 14.15 -1.88 8.92
C ALA A 31 14.56 -2.08 7.44
N GLN A 32 15.35 -3.12 7.13
CA GLN A 32 15.77 -3.47 5.76
C GLN A 32 14.89 -4.53 5.08
N PHE A 33 13.97 -5.15 5.82
CA PHE A 33 13.13 -6.22 5.31
C PHE A 33 12.22 -5.75 4.17
N GLY A 34 11.58 -4.58 4.32
CA GLY A 34 10.69 -4.04 3.28
C GLY A 34 11.39 -3.89 1.93
N PRO A 35 12.54 -3.17 1.86
CA PRO A 35 13.37 -3.10 0.66
C PRO A 35 13.84 -4.47 0.13
N ALA A 36 14.32 -5.37 1.01
CA ALA A 36 14.76 -6.70 0.61
C ALA A 36 13.62 -7.56 0.03
N LEU A 37 12.41 -7.45 0.60
CA LEU A 37 11.22 -8.10 0.09
C LEU A 37 10.81 -7.53 -1.27
N ALA A 38 10.86 -6.21 -1.44
CA ALA A 38 10.59 -5.60 -2.74
C ALA A 38 11.56 -6.11 -3.82
N GLU A 39 12.85 -6.25 -3.51
CA GLU A 39 13.82 -6.85 -4.41
C GLU A 39 13.48 -8.32 -4.74
N ALA A 40 13.21 -9.14 -3.72
CA ALA A 40 12.85 -10.54 -3.90
C ALA A 40 11.58 -10.71 -4.76
N LEU A 41 10.57 -9.88 -4.53
CA LEU A 41 9.33 -9.85 -5.31
C LEU A 41 9.59 -9.42 -6.75
N SER A 42 10.41 -8.38 -6.95
CA SER A 42 10.79 -7.92 -8.29
C SER A 42 11.44 -9.05 -9.11
N GLN A 43 12.41 -9.73 -8.52
CA GLN A 43 13.12 -10.85 -9.17
C GLN A 43 12.19 -12.03 -9.44
N ARG A 44 11.40 -12.47 -8.45
CA ARG A 44 10.55 -13.66 -8.57
C ARG A 44 9.37 -13.44 -9.53
N LEU A 45 8.79 -12.26 -9.51
CA LEU A 45 7.60 -11.92 -10.31
C LEU A 45 7.95 -11.30 -11.67
N LYS A 46 9.24 -10.96 -11.90
CA LYS A 46 9.73 -10.26 -13.08
C LYS A 46 8.93 -8.98 -13.34
N ALA A 47 8.71 -8.21 -12.28
CA ALA A 47 7.86 -7.04 -12.27
C ALA A 47 8.54 -5.91 -11.49
N PHE A 48 8.20 -4.66 -11.79
CA PHE A 48 8.63 -3.57 -10.94
C PHE A 48 8.01 -3.72 -9.55
N ALA A 49 8.83 -3.61 -8.51
CA ALA A 49 8.37 -3.59 -7.14
C ALA A 49 9.12 -2.51 -6.35
N LEU A 50 8.40 -1.79 -5.50
CA LEU A 50 8.95 -0.67 -4.72
C LEU A 50 8.43 -0.74 -3.28
N PHE A 51 9.36 -0.56 -2.34
CA PHE A 51 9.04 -0.36 -0.93
C PHE A 51 8.77 1.12 -0.66
N CYS A 52 7.69 1.41 0.05
CA CYS A 52 7.33 2.73 0.56
C CYS A 52 7.00 2.59 2.05
N PRO A 53 7.64 3.39 2.93
CA PRO A 53 7.21 3.48 4.32
C PRO A 53 5.74 3.85 4.45
N GLY A 54 5.10 3.40 5.52
CA GLY A 54 3.74 3.84 5.88
C GLY A 54 3.70 5.29 6.36
N GLU A 55 2.49 5.85 6.38
CA GLU A 55 2.25 7.11 7.08
C GLU A 55 2.42 6.93 8.60
N PRO A 56 2.75 7.99 9.36
CA PRO A 56 2.98 7.90 10.80
C PRO A 56 1.82 7.30 11.60
N GLU A 57 0.58 7.50 11.12
CA GLU A 57 -0.62 6.95 11.73
C GLU A 57 -0.86 5.49 11.36
N ASP A 58 -0.36 5.03 10.21
CA ASP A 58 -0.55 3.67 9.73
C ASP A 58 0.26 2.67 10.53
N PHE A 59 -0.22 1.42 10.52
CA PHE A 59 0.43 0.31 11.22
C PHE A 59 1.10 -0.64 10.22
N SER A 60 1.38 -0.13 9.02
CA SER A 60 1.98 -0.89 7.94
C SER A 60 2.95 -0.07 7.13
N ASP A 61 4.04 -0.71 6.72
CA ASP A 61 4.77 -0.27 5.52
C ASP A 61 4.23 -0.99 4.29
N TYR A 62 4.59 -0.50 3.10
CA TYR A 62 4.01 -0.99 1.86
C TYR A 62 5.07 -1.48 0.89
N VAL A 63 4.78 -2.59 0.21
CA VAL A 63 5.48 -2.98 -1.04
C VAL A 63 4.46 -3.03 -2.15
N TYR A 64 4.69 -2.23 -3.19
CA TYR A 64 3.84 -2.19 -4.37
C TYR A 64 4.49 -3.01 -5.48
N VAL A 65 3.71 -3.85 -6.15
CA VAL A 65 4.16 -4.65 -7.30
C VAL A 65 3.32 -4.28 -8.52
N LEU A 66 3.95 -3.72 -9.55
CA LEU A 66 3.29 -3.36 -10.80
C LEU A 66 2.86 -4.63 -11.55
N CYS A 67 1.55 -4.77 -11.76
CA CYS A 67 0.97 -5.96 -12.36
C CYS A 67 0.55 -5.73 -13.81
N LEU A 68 -0.09 -4.59 -14.09
CA LEU A 68 -0.45 -4.13 -15.43
C LEU A 68 -0.05 -2.66 -15.55
N GLY A 69 0.76 -2.34 -16.57
CA GLY A 69 1.34 -1.02 -16.78
C GLY A 69 2.71 -1.15 -17.42
N ARG A 70 3.48 -0.06 -17.44
CA ARG A 70 4.84 -0.02 -17.99
C ARG A 70 5.71 0.93 -17.18
N LYS A 71 7.03 0.79 -17.31
CA LYS A 71 7.98 1.78 -16.80
C LYS A 71 8.24 2.88 -17.83
N PRO A 72 8.49 4.14 -17.42
CA PRO A 72 8.24 4.66 -16.07
C PRO A 72 6.74 4.58 -15.70
N CYS A 73 6.43 4.27 -14.44
CA CYS A 73 5.05 4.03 -13.96
C CYS A 73 4.52 5.11 -13.01
N LEU A 74 3.23 5.11 -12.72
CA LEU A 74 2.57 6.10 -11.87
C LEU A 74 3.11 6.10 -10.43
N LEU A 75 3.49 4.94 -9.91
CA LEU A 75 4.12 4.86 -8.60
C LEU A 75 5.49 5.57 -8.60
N GLU A 76 6.29 5.41 -9.66
CA GLU A 76 7.56 6.14 -9.77
C GLU A 76 7.33 7.66 -9.80
N ALA A 77 6.24 8.14 -10.42
CA ALA A 77 5.90 9.56 -10.42
C ALA A 77 5.41 10.04 -9.05
N ARG A 78 4.57 9.25 -8.36
CA ARG A 78 4.10 9.53 -6.99
C ARG A 78 5.27 9.70 -6.02
N GLU A 79 6.24 8.80 -6.10
CA GLU A 79 7.41 8.79 -5.20
C GLU A 79 8.54 9.74 -5.67
N GLY A 80 8.30 10.59 -6.68
CA GLY A 80 9.28 11.56 -7.18
C GLY A 80 10.51 10.97 -7.88
N LEU A 81 10.44 9.70 -8.29
CA LEU A 81 11.51 9.00 -9.02
C LEU A 81 11.50 9.34 -10.52
N THR A 82 10.38 9.86 -11.03
CA THR A 82 10.21 10.33 -12.40
C THR A 82 9.14 11.41 -12.46
N SER A 83 8.95 12.05 -13.62
CA SER A 83 7.88 13.05 -13.82
C SER A 83 6.61 12.42 -14.38
N ALA A 84 5.45 13.03 -14.13
CA ALA A 84 4.17 12.59 -14.71
C ALA A 84 4.22 12.57 -16.26
N GLU A 85 4.89 13.56 -16.86
CA GLU A 85 5.07 13.65 -18.31
C GLU A 85 5.88 12.47 -18.85
N SER A 86 6.86 11.98 -18.09
CA SER A 86 7.66 10.81 -18.47
C SER A 86 6.82 9.53 -18.51
N VAL A 87 5.86 9.39 -17.59
CA VAL A 87 4.91 8.27 -17.56
C VAL A 87 3.93 8.31 -18.75
N ILE A 88 3.41 9.50 -19.06
CA ILE A 88 2.49 9.72 -20.19
C ILE A 88 3.22 9.47 -21.52
N GLY A 89 4.46 9.97 -21.63
CA GLY A 89 5.25 9.95 -22.85
C GLY A 89 4.56 10.68 -23.98
N GLU A 90 4.61 10.12 -25.19
CA GLU A 90 4.00 10.72 -26.39
C GLU A 90 2.46 10.60 -26.43
N ASN A 91 1.85 9.88 -25.48
CA ASN A 91 0.41 9.61 -25.48
C ASN A 91 -0.39 10.72 -24.79
N VAL A 92 -0.14 11.98 -25.15
CA VAL A 92 -0.83 13.14 -24.58
C VAL A 92 -2.34 13.00 -24.83
N GLY A 93 -3.12 12.91 -23.76
CA GLY A 93 -4.58 12.72 -23.79
C GLY A 93 -5.05 11.27 -23.63
N ALA A 94 -4.15 10.28 -23.57
CA ALA A 94 -4.49 8.91 -23.21
C ALA A 94 -4.65 8.76 -21.69
N ARG A 95 -5.69 8.03 -21.28
CA ARG A 95 -5.88 7.62 -19.88
C ARG A 95 -4.76 6.66 -19.49
N VAL A 96 -3.91 7.07 -18.55
CA VAL A 96 -2.90 6.19 -17.95
C VAL A 96 -3.54 5.51 -16.76
N GLN A 97 -3.68 4.18 -16.84
CA GLN A 97 -4.20 3.36 -15.76
C GLN A 97 -3.28 2.16 -15.56
N GLU A 98 -3.00 1.88 -14.30
CA GLU A 98 -2.12 0.81 -13.88
C GLU A 98 -2.76 0.01 -12.75
N LEU A 99 -2.37 -1.26 -12.65
CA LEU A 99 -2.86 -2.18 -11.64
C LEU A 99 -1.69 -2.74 -10.86
N TYR A 100 -1.82 -2.74 -9.54
CA TYR A 100 -0.79 -3.12 -8.58
C TYR A 100 -1.34 -4.16 -7.60
N LEU A 101 -0.44 -5.00 -7.10
CA LEU A 101 -0.62 -5.67 -5.81
C LEU A 101 0.09 -4.83 -4.76
N ARG A 102 -0.64 -4.31 -3.76
CA ARG A 102 -0.08 -3.62 -2.59
C ARG A 102 0.00 -4.59 -1.43
N VAL A 103 1.21 -4.90 -0.99
CA VAL A 103 1.48 -5.67 0.22
C VAL A 103 1.56 -4.70 1.39
N SER A 104 0.61 -4.80 2.32
CA SER A 104 0.62 -4.05 3.58
C SER A 104 1.33 -4.90 4.62
N LEU A 105 2.52 -4.51 5.02
CA LEU A 105 3.40 -5.21 5.95
C LEU A 105 3.18 -4.65 7.36
N SER A 106 2.55 -5.43 8.24
CA SER A 106 2.28 -4.95 9.61
C SER A 106 3.59 -4.63 10.33
N THR A 107 3.66 -3.46 10.95
CA THR A 107 4.77 -3.08 11.83
C THR A 107 4.65 -3.72 13.22
N LEU A 108 3.52 -4.39 13.49
CA LEU A 108 3.19 -4.96 14.80
C LEU A 108 3.51 -6.45 14.91
N ALA A 109 3.57 -7.18 13.80
CA ALA A 109 3.75 -8.63 13.75
C ALA A 109 4.22 -9.05 12.35
N PRO A 110 4.76 -10.27 12.16
CA PRO A 110 5.14 -10.79 10.83
C PRO A 110 3.91 -11.19 9.99
N PHE A 111 2.98 -10.26 9.83
CA PHE A 111 1.77 -10.40 9.03
C PHE A 111 1.82 -9.46 7.84
N ALA A 112 1.27 -9.91 6.73
CA ALA A 112 1.00 -9.08 5.57
C ALA A 112 -0.44 -9.28 5.10
N ALA A 113 -1.03 -8.23 4.55
CA ALA A 113 -2.30 -8.31 3.82
C ALA A 113 -2.10 -7.74 2.42
N VAL A 114 -2.65 -8.37 1.39
CA VAL A 114 -2.43 -7.98 0.00
C VAL A 114 -3.70 -7.42 -0.61
N GLN A 115 -3.60 -6.25 -1.22
CA GLN A 115 -4.71 -5.55 -1.86
C GLN A 115 -4.47 -5.39 -3.35
N GLU A 116 -5.56 -5.43 -4.10
CA GLU A 116 -5.61 -4.87 -5.44
C GLU A 116 -5.66 -3.34 -5.34
N LEU A 117 -4.75 -2.68 -6.04
CA LEU A 117 -4.68 -1.22 -6.11
C LEU A 117 -4.62 -0.77 -7.56
N ARG A 118 -5.60 0.04 -7.96
CA ARG A 118 -5.62 0.70 -9.26
C ARG A 118 -5.13 2.12 -9.10
N MET A 119 -4.18 2.52 -9.93
CA MET A 119 -3.75 3.92 -10.03
C MET A 119 -4.14 4.47 -11.39
N GLU A 120 -4.58 5.72 -11.39
CA GLU A 120 -4.97 6.44 -12.61
C GLU A 120 -4.51 7.88 -12.55
N LEU A 121 -3.95 8.36 -13.66
CA LEU A 121 -3.61 9.76 -13.81
C LEU A 121 -4.75 10.51 -14.53
N VAL A 122 -5.30 11.50 -13.85
CA VAL A 122 -6.33 12.40 -14.37
C VAL A 122 -5.67 13.69 -14.83
N ALA A 123 -5.97 14.07 -16.06
CA ALA A 123 -5.41 15.27 -16.68
C ALA A 123 -5.86 16.56 -15.97
N PRO A 124 -4.99 17.58 -15.89
CA PRO A 124 -5.36 18.90 -15.38
C PRO A 124 -6.53 19.49 -16.18
N ARG A 125 -7.36 20.30 -15.52
CA ARG A 125 -8.38 21.09 -16.24
C ARG A 125 -7.70 22.20 -17.07
N PRO A 126 -8.39 22.76 -18.08
CA PRO A 126 -7.85 23.90 -18.81
C PRO A 126 -7.42 25.04 -17.88
N GLY A 127 -6.13 25.41 -17.91
CA GLY A 127 -5.54 26.45 -17.05
C GLY A 127 -4.85 25.92 -15.79
N GLU A 128 -5.00 24.64 -15.47
CA GLU A 128 -4.24 23.95 -14.42
C GLU A 128 -3.00 23.28 -15.03
N ARG A 129 -1.99 23.05 -14.18
CA ARG A 129 -0.76 22.35 -14.58
C ARG A 129 -0.60 21.00 -13.89
N ASP A 130 -1.18 20.86 -12.71
CA ASP A 130 -0.94 19.69 -11.87
C ASP A 130 -1.87 18.54 -12.25
N TRP A 131 -1.29 17.35 -12.27
CA TRP A 131 -2.02 16.12 -12.52
C TRP A 131 -2.64 15.62 -11.22
N LEU A 132 -3.77 14.93 -11.32
CA LEU A 132 -4.37 14.26 -10.16
C LEU A 132 -4.14 12.75 -10.29
N LEU A 133 -3.37 12.16 -9.37
CA LEU A 133 -3.25 10.72 -9.23
C LEU A 133 -4.40 10.20 -8.37
N GLN A 134 -5.30 9.43 -8.97
CA GLN A 134 -6.36 8.72 -8.27
C GLN A 134 -5.91 7.29 -7.94
N GLN A 135 -6.18 6.87 -6.72
CA GLN A 135 -5.84 5.55 -6.20
C GLN A 135 -7.10 4.86 -5.70
N GLN A 136 -7.43 3.70 -6.25
CA GLN A 136 -8.57 2.91 -5.82
C GLN A 136 -8.07 1.58 -5.25
N SER A 137 -8.18 1.41 -3.93
CA SER A 137 -7.86 0.16 -3.23
C SER A 137 -9.10 -0.70 -3.06
N ARG A 138 -8.90 -2.01 -3.11
CA ARG A 138 -9.92 -3.02 -2.74
C ARG A 138 -9.39 -3.89 -1.60
N ALA A 139 -10.27 -4.31 -0.70
CA ALA A 139 -9.91 -5.25 0.35
C ALA A 139 -9.69 -6.66 -0.22
N GLY A 140 -8.45 -6.99 -0.60
CA GLY A 140 -8.10 -8.27 -1.21
C GLY A 140 -7.83 -8.20 -2.71
N VAL A 141 -7.64 -9.37 -3.33
CA VAL A 141 -7.31 -9.52 -4.76
C VAL A 141 -8.40 -10.32 -5.45
N PHE A 142 -9.18 -9.66 -6.31
CA PHE A 142 -10.35 -10.30 -6.94
C PHE A 142 -10.21 -10.45 -8.44
N ASP A 143 -9.42 -9.59 -9.11
CA ASP A 143 -9.23 -9.71 -10.54
C ASP A 143 -8.52 -11.04 -10.89
N PRO A 144 -9.16 -11.94 -11.67
CA PRO A 144 -8.56 -13.21 -12.07
C PRO A 144 -7.17 -13.06 -12.74
N VAL A 145 -6.91 -11.94 -13.43
CA VAL A 145 -5.62 -11.69 -14.09
C VAL A 145 -4.48 -11.53 -13.08
N LEU A 146 -4.79 -11.15 -11.84
CA LEU A 146 -3.82 -10.95 -10.78
C LEU A 146 -3.53 -12.22 -9.98
N LEU A 147 -4.46 -13.19 -9.95
CA LEU A 147 -4.36 -14.37 -9.09
C LEU A 147 -3.06 -15.18 -9.25
N PRO A 148 -2.56 -15.45 -10.48
CA PRO A 148 -1.29 -16.19 -10.61
C PRO A 148 -0.09 -15.44 -10.03
N ARG A 149 -0.11 -14.09 -10.09
CA ARG A 149 0.96 -13.26 -9.53
C ARG A 149 0.82 -13.14 -8.01
N TYR A 150 -0.41 -12.99 -7.52
CA TYR A 150 -0.73 -13.01 -6.09
C TYR A 150 -0.27 -14.32 -5.42
N GLN A 151 -0.57 -15.48 -6.00
CA GLN A 151 -0.14 -16.77 -5.46
C GLN A 151 1.39 -16.88 -5.34
N LYS A 152 2.14 -16.41 -6.35
CA LYS A 152 3.60 -16.37 -6.30
C LYS A 152 4.12 -15.39 -5.25
N LEU A 153 3.47 -14.23 -5.10
CA LEU A 153 3.79 -13.24 -4.08
C LEU A 153 3.62 -13.83 -2.67
N VAL A 154 2.49 -14.51 -2.40
CA VAL A 154 2.23 -15.18 -1.12
C VAL A 154 3.28 -16.25 -0.81
N ALA A 155 3.76 -16.98 -1.82
CA ALA A 155 4.87 -17.92 -1.65
C ALA A 155 6.16 -17.20 -1.19
N VAL A 156 6.50 -16.06 -1.79
CA VAL A 156 7.66 -15.26 -1.37
C VAL A 156 7.51 -14.76 0.07
N LEU A 157 6.33 -14.27 0.46
CA LEU A 157 6.05 -13.87 1.85
C LEU A 157 6.31 -15.03 2.82
N THR A 158 5.80 -16.22 2.48
CA THR A 158 5.95 -17.43 3.28
C THR A 158 7.41 -17.84 3.42
N GLU A 159 8.20 -17.79 2.34
CA GLU A 159 9.65 -18.03 2.35
C GLU A 159 10.40 -17.08 3.29
N HIS A 160 9.88 -15.87 3.50
CA HIS A 160 10.43 -14.84 4.37
C HIS A 160 9.83 -14.86 5.78
N GLY A 161 9.06 -15.89 6.13
CA GLY A 161 8.46 -16.04 7.47
C GLY A 161 7.31 -15.06 7.74
N VAL A 162 6.78 -14.39 6.72
CA VAL A 162 5.63 -13.49 6.84
C VAL A 162 4.37 -14.24 6.46
N ARG A 163 3.40 -14.27 7.39
CA ARG A 163 2.10 -14.87 7.13
C ARG A 163 1.21 -13.88 6.39
N ASN A 164 0.75 -14.27 5.20
CA ASN A 164 -0.35 -13.56 4.54
C ASN A 164 -1.66 -13.82 5.29
N VAL A 165 -2.38 -12.75 5.63
CA VAL A 165 -3.72 -12.76 6.23
C VAL A 165 -4.70 -12.36 5.14
N ASP A 166 -5.72 -13.19 4.93
CA ASP A 166 -6.77 -12.91 3.94
C ASP A 166 -7.72 -11.81 4.45
N PHE A 167 -8.18 -10.93 3.57
CA PHE A 167 -9.08 -9.86 3.96
C PHE A 167 -10.44 -10.38 4.45
N GLY A 168 -10.93 -11.51 3.94
CA GLY A 168 -12.12 -12.17 4.47
C GLY A 168 -11.95 -12.78 5.87
N GLU A 169 -10.72 -12.84 6.41
CA GLU A 169 -10.48 -13.19 7.82
C GLU A 169 -10.48 -11.95 8.75
N ILE A 170 -10.42 -10.74 8.19
CA ILE A 170 -10.18 -9.49 8.94
C ILE A 170 -11.10 -8.33 8.51
N ASP A 171 -12.14 -8.60 7.74
CA ASP A 171 -13.15 -7.65 7.27
C ASP A 171 -14.28 -7.41 8.28
N GLU A 172 -14.32 -8.19 9.36
CA GLU A 172 -15.21 -7.97 10.50
C GLU A 172 -14.48 -7.35 11.69
N ALA A 173 -15.26 -6.65 12.52
CA ALA A 173 -14.80 -6.12 13.79
C ALA A 173 -14.40 -7.26 14.74
N PRO A 174 -13.28 -7.15 15.48
CA PRO A 174 -12.89 -8.18 16.42
C PRO A 174 -13.89 -8.26 17.59
N GLU A 175 -14.20 -9.48 18.04
CA GLU A 175 -15.19 -9.69 19.11
C GLU A 175 -14.80 -8.95 20.40
N GLY A 176 -15.72 -8.13 20.91
CA GLY A 176 -15.54 -7.37 22.14
C GLY A 176 -14.72 -6.09 22.00
N PHE A 177 -14.40 -5.67 20.77
CA PHE A 177 -13.68 -4.43 20.49
C PHE A 177 -14.65 -3.32 20.09
N ASP A 178 -14.31 -2.10 20.47
CA ASP A 178 -15.04 -0.87 20.20
C ASP A 178 -14.31 -0.09 19.09
N GLY A 179 -15.02 0.13 17.98
CA GLY A 179 -14.58 0.84 16.79
C GLY A 179 -15.25 2.19 16.59
N ASP A 180 -16.01 2.70 17.56
CA ASP A 180 -16.82 3.91 17.39
C ASP A 180 -15.98 5.13 17.00
N ALA A 181 -14.80 5.29 17.62
CA ALA A 181 -13.87 6.38 17.28
C ALA A 181 -13.37 6.32 15.82
N HIS A 182 -13.22 5.13 15.24
CA HIS A 182 -12.89 4.98 13.83
C HIS A 182 -14.06 5.40 12.95
N PHE A 183 -15.29 5.00 13.31
CA PHE A 183 -16.50 5.41 12.61
C PHE A 183 -16.70 6.93 12.67
N GLU A 184 -16.50 7.56 13.82
CA GLU A 184 -16.58 9.01 13.96
C GLU A 184 -15.57 9.74 13.07
N ARG A 185 -14.35 9.20 12.94
CA ARG A 185 -13.27 9.82 12.16
C ARG A 185 -13.41 9.60 10.66
N PHE A 186 -13.81 8.40 10.23
CA PHE A 186 -13.75 7.99 8.83
C PHE A 186 -15.11 7.65 8.21
N GLY A 187 -16.19 7.66 8.99
CA GLY A 187 -17.54 7.37 8.55
C GLY A 187 -17.81 5.89 8.25
N VAL A 188 -16.88 5.00 8.59
CA VAL A 188 -16.97 3.54 8.36
C VAL A 188 -16.58 2.75 9.61
N PRO A 189 -17.24 1.63 9.92
CA PRO A 189 -16.88 0.81 11.07
C PRO A 189 -15.44 0.30 10.99
N ALA A 190 -14.75 0.20 12.11
CA ALA A 190 -13.45 -0.47 12.17
C ALA A 190 -13.63 -1.98 11.97
N THR A 191 -12.73 -2.57 11.17
CA THR A 191 -12.57 -4.01 11.04
C THR A 191 -11.25 -4.43 11.70
N THR A 192 -11.01 -5.73 11.83
CA THR A 192 -9.73 -6.24 12.34
C THR A 192 -8.52 -5.70 11.54
N ALA A 193 -8.68 -5.42 10.25
CA ALA A 193 -7.65 -4.79 9.42
C ALA A 193 -7.23 -3.41 9.95
N ASN A 194 -8.17 -2.62 10.49
CA ASN A 194 -7.89 -1.29 11.05
C ASN A 194 -7.11 -1.33 12.36
N TYR A 195 -7.17 -2.44 13.09
CA TYR A 195 -6.37 -2.60 14.31
C TYR A 195 -4.94 -3.08 14.02
N LEU A 196 -4.72 -3.72 12.86
CA LEU A 196 -3.45 -4.39 12.53
C LEU A 196 -2.62 -3.71 11.45
N PHE A 197 -3.25 -3.00 10.52
CA PHE A 197 -2.61 -2.51 9.31
C PHE A 197 -2.86 -1.03 9.02
N PHE A 198 -4.10 -0.56 9.08
CA PHE A 198 -4.50 0.75 8.54
C PHE A 198 -5.11 1.66 9.61
N ALA A 199 -4.69 2.93 9.64
CA ALA A 199 -5.41 3.91 10.44
C ALA A 199 -6.77 4.28 9.80
N GLY A 200 -6.81 4.44 8.48
CA GLY A 200 -8.01 4.80 7.74
C GLY A 200 -8.77 3.60 7.15
N PRO A 201 -9.79 3.85 6.30
CA PRO A 201 -10.53 2.80 5.61
C PRO A 201 -9.61 1.84 4.85
N THR A 202 -9.89 0.54 4.95
CA THR A 202 -9.10 -0.51 4.28
C THR A 202 -9.20 -0.39 2.76
N GLU A 203 -10.38 -0.10 2.24
CA GLU A 203 -10.65 0.11 0.82
C GLU A 203 -11.25 1.49 0.57
N GLY A 204 -11.09 2.00 -0.65
CA GLY A 204 -11.65 3.29 -1.00
C GLY A 204 -10.94 3.98 -2.15
N LEU A 205 -11.31 5.25 -2.34
CA LEU A 205 -10.73 6.15 -3.33
C LEU A 205 -9.89 7.21 -2.62
N GLY A 206 -8.61 7.26 -2.92
CA GLY A 206 -7.70 8.36 -2.59
C GLY A 206 -7.37 9.18 -3.82
N ALA A 207 -6.98 10.43 -3.62
CA ALA A 207 -6.46 11.27 -4.68
C ALA A 207 -5.33 12.15 -4.16
N GLU A 208 -4.28 12.30 -4.95
CA GLU A 208 -3.10 13.10 -4.63
C GLU A 208 -2.71 13.95 -5.84
N VAL A 209 -2.22 15.16 -5.58
CA VAL A 209 -1.76 16.06 -6.64
C VAL A 209 -0.31 15.72 -6.98
N ILE A 210 -0.06 15.40 -8.25
CA ILE A 210 1.30 15.31 -8.80
C ILE A 210 1.59 16.61 -9.54
N HIS A 211 2.51 17.40 -8.97
CA HIS A 211 2.93 18.64 -9.58
C HIS A 211 3.67 18.38 -10.90
N ALA A 212 3.30 19.12 -11.94
CA ALA A 212 4.08 19.12 -13.18
C ALA A 212 5.48 19.65 -12.84
N THR A 213 6.51 18.83 -13.08
CA THR A 213 7.87 19.26 -12.78
C THR A 213 8.32 20.26 -13.84
N ASP A 214 8.86 21.42 -13.43
CA ASP A 214 9.59 22.28 -14.35
C ASP A 214 10.85 21.50 -14.80
N VAL A 215 10.85 21.00 -16.04
CA VAL A 215 11.88 20.10 -16.59
C VAL A 215 13.25 20.81 -16.79
N SER A 216 13.43 22.01 -16.23
CA SER A 216 14.68 22.75 -16.29
C SER A 216 15.79 22.20 -15.38
N LEU A 217 15.49 21.25 -14.47
CA LEU A 217 16.45 20.76 -13.47
C LEU A 217 16.85 19.27 -13.55
N VAL A 218 16.26 18.45 -14.44
CA VAL A 218 16.60 17.02 -14.56
C VAL A 218 17.72 16.73 -15.59
N ARG A 219 18.21 17.75 -16.29
CA ARG A 219 19.48 17.64 -17.02
C ARG A 219 20.60 17.85 -16.02
N HIS A 220 21.12 16.79 -15.39
CA HIS A 220 22.54 16.62 -14.98
C HIS A 220 22.66 15.36 -14.10
N LEU A 221 22.56 14.18 -14.70
CA LEU A 221 23.31 13.02 -14.22
C LEU A 221 24.27 12.61 -15.36
N PRO A 222 25.58 12.51 -15.09
CA PRO A 222 26.54 12.08 -16.09
C PRO A 222 26.33 10.60 -16.40
N GLU A 223 26.37 10.25 -17.68
CA GLU A 223 26.44 8.87 -18.15
C GLU A 223 27.70 8.21 -17.56
N THR A 224 27.51 7.05 -16.91
CA THR A 224 28.59 6.11 -16.58
C THR A 224 28.29 4.77 -17.22
#